data_AF-A0AAN6EAW4-F1
#
_entry.id   AF-A0AAN6EAW4-F1
#
_cell.length_a   1.000
_cell.length_b   1.000
_cell.length_c   1.000
_cell.angle_alpha   90.00
_cell.angle_beta   90.00
_cell.angle_gamma   90.00
#
_symmetry.space_group_name_H-M   'P 1'
#
loop_
_entity.id
_entity.type
_entity.pdbx_description
1 polymer ?
#
loop_
_entity_poly.entity_id
_entity_poly.type
_entity_poly.pdbx_seq_one_letter_code
_entity_poly.pdbx_strand_id
1 'polypeptide(L)'
;MATLRITRAVNLLHRQFSGFNLGPIQRMSHLHTTRAIGTVFRIDRPAQFVSLNNLRDNKGSRKTKKRVGRGHGSGHGKTCGRGQKGQKSRSGNSKPGPGFEGGQTPLMRVFPKRGFKNAHARDLQPLNLDKIQHWINTGRLDASKPITLKSIYDANLVKFKDG
;
A
#
# COMPACT_ATOMS: atom_id res chain seq x y z
N MET A 1 -28.69 -29.06 20.03
CA MET A 1 -29.17 -27.73 20.50
C MET A 1 -28.43 -26.62 19.77
N ALA A 2 -28.80 -26.34 18.53
CA ALA A 2 -28.14 -25.33 17.69
C ALA A 2 -29.08 -24.86 16.56
N THR A 3 -30.12 -24.10 16.89
CA THR A 3 -31.07 -23.56 15.90
C THR A 3 -31.84 -22.35 16.47
N LEU A 4 -31.13 -21.33 16.97
CA LEU A 4 -31.77 -20.08 17.44
C LEU A 4 -30.76 -18.92 17.47
N ARG A 5 -30.16 -18.58 16.32
CA ARG A 5 -29.32 -17.36 16.20
C ARG A 5 -29.41 -16.60 14.87
N ILE A 6 -30.44 -16.84 14.04
CA ILE A 6 -30.58 -16.16 12.73
C ILE A 6 -31.89 -15.34 12.60
N THR A 7 -32.88 -15.52 13.48
CA THR A 7 -34.19 -14.85 13.38
C THR A 7 -34.30 -13.46 14.03
N ARG A 8 -33.20 -12.83 14.44
CA ARG A 8 -33.22 -11.47 15.04
C ARG A 8 -32.65 -10.34 14.17
N ALA A 9 -32.13 -10.65 12.98
CA ALA A 9 -31.54 -9.66 12.07
C ALA A 9 -32.48 -9.13 10.98
N VAL A 10 -33.69 -9.69 10.85
CA VAL A 10 -34.65 -9.32 9.77
C VAL A 10 -35.61 -8.20 10.18
N ASN A 11 -35.79 -7.94 11.48
CA ASN A 11 -36.83 -7.02 12.00
C ASN A 11 -36.33 -5.63 12.42
N LEU A 12 -35.15 -5.19 11.96
CA LEU A 12 -34.58 -3.88 12.32
C LEU A 12 -34.24 -2.98 11.11
N LEU A 13 -34.67 -3.35 9.91
CA LEU A 13 -34.50 -2.57 8.67
C LEU A 13 -35.84 -2.21 8.01
N HIS A 14 -36.88 -1.98 8.82
CA HIS A 14 -38.19 -1.55 8.33
C HIS A 14 -38.76 -0.39 9.14
N ARG A 15 -37.92 0.59 9.49
CA ARG A 15 -38.38 1.76 10.24
C ARG A 15 -37.51 3.01 10.09
N GLN A 16 -37.10 3.34 8.86
CA GLN A 16 -36.52 4.65 8.55
C GLN A 16 -36.75 4.99 7.07
N PHE A 17 -37.97 5.34 6.66
CA PHE A 17 -38.23 6.19 5.47
C PHE A 17 -39.72 6.61 5.48
N SER A 18 -40.15 7.31 6.54
CA SER A 18 -41.39 8.09 6.53
C SER A 18 -41.02 9.54 6.19
N GLY A 19 -41.14 9.92 4.92
CA GLY A 19 -40.86 11.28 4.51
C GLY A 19 -40.59 11.44 3.02
N PHE A 20 -41.55 11.05 2.17
CA PHE A 20 -41.58 11.52 0.78
C PHE A 20 -43.00 11.92 0.42
N ASN A 21 -43.19 13.24 0.28
CA ASN A 21 -44.41 13.90 -0.14
C ASN A 21 -44.62 13.62 -1.64
N LEU A 22 -45.71 12.94 -1.99
CA LEU A 22 -46.10 12.68 -3.37
C LEU A 22 -46.89 13.88 -3.91
N GLY A 23 -46.31 14.61 -4.86
CA GLY A 23 -47.02 15.63 -5.64
C GLY A 23 -47.99 14.98 -6.66
N PRO A 24 -49.04 15.69 -7.11
CA PRO A 24 -50.09 15.09 -7.90
C PRO A 24 -49.68 14.81 -9.35
N ILE A 25 -50.19 13.67 -9.79
CA ILE A 25 -50.16 13.08 -11.13
C ILE A 25 -50.82 14.03 -12.14
N GLN A 26 -50.07 14.50 -13.15
CA GLN A 26 -50.66 14.99 -14.39
C GLN A 26 -50.51 13.92 -15.48
N ARG A 27 -51.65 13.36 -15.89
CA ARG A 27 -51.78 12.57 -17.11
C ARG A 27 -51.47 13.46 -18.30
N MET A 28 -50.74 12.95 -19.27
CA MET A 28 -51.04 13.19 -20.68
C MET A 28 -50.46 12.05 -21.51
N SER A 29 -51.39 11.34 -22.16
CA SER A 29 -51.15 10.43 -23.27
C SER A 29 -50.33 11.11 -24.36
N HIS A 30 -49.56 10.32 -25.11
CA HIS A 30 -49.52 10.22 -26.58
C HIS A 30 -48.24 9.45 -26.94
N LEU A 31 -48.42 8.21 -27.41
CA LEU A 31 -47.35 7.33 -27.89
C LEU A 31 -46.76 7.93 -29.18
N HIS A 32 -45.44 8.10 -29.24
CA HIS A 32 -44.69 8.16 -30.50
C HIS A 32 -43.54 7.17 -30.48
N THR A 33 -43.55 6.32 -31.51
CA THR A 33 -42.66 5.22 -31.82
C THR A 33 -41.40 5.71 -32.55
N THR A 34 -40.37 4.85 -32.55
CA THR A 34 -39.19 4.73 -33.48
C THR A 34 -37.87 5.47 -33.25
N ARG A 35 -36.81 4.63 -33.19
CA ARG A 35 -35.44 4.74 -33.73
C ARG A 35 -34.50 5.83 -33.21
N ALA A 36 -33.44 5.39 -32.51
CA ALA A 36 -32.06 5.77 -32.84
C ALA A 36 -31.05 4.73 -32.30
N ILE A 37 -30.47 3.95 -33.22
CA ILE A 37 -29.23 3.21 -33.06
C ILE A 37 -28.09 4.23 -33.05
N GLY A 38 -27.14 4.12 -32.10
CA GLY A 38 -25.88 4.87 -32.18
C GLY A 38 -25.38 5.42 -30.85
N THR A 39 -25.05 4.55 -29.89
CA THR A 39 -24.08 4.93 -28.86
C THR A 39 -22.70 4.97 -29.52
N VAL A 40 -22.40 6.07 -30.21
CA VAL A 40 -21.03 6.40 -30.58
C VAL A 40 -20.27 6.52 -29.27
N PHE A 41 -19.41 5.54 -28.96
CA PHE A 41 -18.40 5.66 -27.92
C PHE A 41 -17.63 6.95 -28.22
N ARG A 42 -17.91 8.01 -27.46
CA ARG A 42 -17.15 9.24 -27.54
C ARG A 42 -15.75 8.91 -27.06
N ILE A 43 -14.79 8.93 -27.99
CA ILE A 43 -13.38 8.99 -27.65
C ILE A 43 -13.19 10.39 -27.07
N ASP A 44 -13.24 10.49 -25.74
CA ASP A 44 -12.86 11.71 -25.04
C ASP A 44 -11.38 11.96 -25.34
N ARG A 45 -11.11 12.86 -26.30
CA ARG A 45 -9.74 13.30 -26.57
C ARG A 45 -9.16 13.87 -25.27
N PRO A 46 -7.97 13.44 -24.82
CA PRO A 46 -7.38 14.00 -23.61
C PRO A 46 -7.28 15.52 -23.79
N ALA A 47 -7.65 16.25 -22.74
CA ALA A 47 -7.84 17.70 -22.80
C ALA A 47 -6.59 18.46 -23.27
N GLN A 48 -5.40 17.85 -23.27
CA GLN A 48 -4.14 18.41 -23.76
C GLN A 48 -3.22 17.31 -24.33
N PHE A 49 -2.45 17.64 -25.37
CA PHE A 49 -1.36 16.79 -25.87
C PHE A 49 -0.17 16.80 -24.91
N VAL A 50 0.58 15.69 -24.86
CA VAL A 50 1.76 15.57 -23.99
C VAL A 50 2.85 16.53 -24.48
N SER A 51 3.11 17.58 -23.69
CA SER A 51 4.14 18.59 -23.93
C SER A 51 4.98 18.74 -22.67
N LEU A 52 6.23 19.20 -22.78
CA LEU A 52 7.15 19.34 -21.64
C LEU A 52 6.55 20.15 -20.47
N ASN A 53 5.68 21.11 -20.77
CA ASN A 53 5.02 21.97 -19.78
C ASN A 53 3.90 21.26 -19.01
N ASN A 54 3.34 20.18 -19.55
CA ASN A 54 2.18 19.46 -19.00
C ASN A 54 2.56 18.11 -18.35
N LEU A 55 3.86 17.77 -18.31
CA LEU A 55 4.34 16.58 -17.62
C LEU A 55 4.24 16.78 -16.11
N ARG A 56 3.44 15.93 -15.47
CA ARG A 56 3.35 15.82 -14.02
C ARG A 56 3.39 14.36 -13.61
N ASP A 57 3.94 14.12 -12.43
CA ASP A 57 3.93 12.81 -11.83
C ASP A 57 2.50 12.41 -11.40
N ASN A 58 2.31 11.14 -11.10
CA ASN A 58 1.08 10.61 -10.54
C ASN A 58 0.70 11.38 -9.27
N LYS A 59 -0.60 11.66 -9.10
CA LYS A 59 -1.11 12.37 -7.93
C LYS A 59 -0.67 11.63 -6.66
N GLY A 60 0.03 12.33 -5.77
CA GLY A 60 0.53 11.79 -4.50
C GLY A 60 1.97 11.27 -4.52
N SER A 61 2.65 11.23 -5.67
CA SER A 61 4.06 10.85 -5.73
C SER A 61 4.97 11.81 -4.93
N ARG A 62 4.69 13.12 -4.99
CA ARG A 62 5.41 14.14 -4.21
C ARG A 62 4.58 14.68 -3.06
N LYS A 63 5.16 14.65 -1.85
CA LYS A 63 4.62 15.30 -0.66
C LYS A 63 5.31 16.64 -0.44
N THR A 64 4.55 17.66 -0.04
CA THR A 64 5.09 18.99 0.29
C THR A 64 5.99 18.91 1.52
N LYS A 65 7.22 19.44 1.42
CA LYS A 65 8.16 19.47 2.55
C LYS A 65 7.69 20.46 3.61
N LYS A 66 7.71 20.02 4.87
CA LYS A 66 7.45 20.88 6.02
C LYS A 66 8.65 21.81 6.28
N ARG A 67 8.45 23.13 6.12
CA ARG A 67 9.46 24.16 6.43
C ARG A 67 9.21 24.71 7.84
N VAL A 68 10.12 24.44 8.77
CA VAL A 68 9.99 24.86 10.17
C VAL A 68 10.47 26.31 10.37
N GLY A 69 9.94 26.99 11.40
CA GLY A 69 10.37 28.36 11.75
C GLY A 69 9.92 29.44 10.75
N ARG A 70 8.75 29.27 10.13
CA ARG A 70 8.18 30.19 9.13
C ARG A 70 6.78 30.67 9.52
N GLY A 71 6.70 31.35 10.66
CA GLY A 71 5.46 31.95 11.17
C GLY A 71 4.52 30.99 11.89
N HIS A 72 3.57 31.53 12.65
CA HIS A 72 2.64 30.76 13.47
C HIS A 72 1.63 29.94 12.66
N GLY A 73 1.15 30.46 11.52
CA GLY A 73 0.20 29.77 10.64
C GLY A 73 0.70 28.43 10.08
N SER A 74 2.01 28.18 10.10
CA SER A 74 2.62 26.90 9.71
C SER A 74 2.47 25.78 10.76
N GLY A 75 1.98 26.08 11.96
CA GLY A 75 1.93 25.17 13.12
C GLY A 75 3.31 24.84 13.74
N HIS A 76 4.40 25.31 13.13
CA HIS A 76 5.78 24.97 13.51
C HIS A 76 6.68 26.21 13.57
N GLY A 77 6.09 27.37 13.88
CA GLY A 77 6.77 28.65 13.95
C GLY A 77 7.67 28.79 15.18
N LYS A 78 7.07 28.93 16.37
CA LYS A 78 7.76 29.37 17.59
C LYS A 78 8.92 28.49 18.04
N THR A 79 8.75 27.16 18.02
CA THR A 79 9.74 26.21 18.57
C THR A 79 10.29 25.25 17.51
N CYS A 80 9.92 25.42 16.23
CA CYS A 80 10.26 24.50 15.15
C CYS A 80 9.91 23.02 15.44
N GLY A 81 8.97 22.76 16.36
CA GLY A 81 8.62 21.41 16.82
C GLY A 81 9.63 20.76 17.79
N ARG A 82 10.58 21.51 18.36
CA ARG A 82 11.60 20.99 19.29
C ARG A 82 11.21 21.06 20.77
N GLY A 83 10.12 21.75 21.10
CA GLY A 83 9.69 21.99 22.48
C GLY A 83 10.35 23.21 23.13
N GLN A 84 10.39 23.23 24.47
CA GLN A 84 10.99 24.30 25.28
C GLN A 84 12.44 23.96 25.68
N LYS A 85 12.99 24.65 26.68
CA LYS A 85 14.40 24.68 27.14
C LYS A 85 15.01 23.33 27.63
N GLY A 86 14.80 22.22 26.92
CA GLY A 86 15.40 20.92 27.22
C GLY A 86 16.67 20.64 26.40
N GLN A 87 17.42 19.61 26.77
CA GLN A 87 18.66 19.21 26.08
C GLN A 87 18.45 19.10 24.56
N LYS A 88 17.41 18.37 24.10
CA LYS A 88 17.06 18.14 22.68
C LYS A 88 16.69 19.41 21.87
N SER A 89 16.45 20.54 22.54
CA SER A 89 16.09 21.80 21.88
C SER A 89 17.31 22.61 21.41
N ARG A 90 18.49 22.34 21.98
CA ARG A 90 19.73 23.07 21.72
C ARG A 90 20.37 22.62 20.39
N SER A 91 21.32 23.40 19.90
CA SER A 91 22.09 23.10 18.68
C SER A 91 23.19 22.06 18.95
N GLY A 92 23.49 21.23 17.95
CA GLY A 92 24.58 20.25 18.02
C GLY A 92 24.12 18.84 18.45
N ASN A 93 24.97 18.12 19.18
CA ASN A 93 24.75 16.74 19.65
C ASN A 93 23.77 16.67 20.85
N SER A 94 22.71 17.46 20.76
CA SER A 94 21.69 17.66 21.78
C SER A 94 20.71 16.48 21.90
N LYS A 95 20.68 15.61 20.89
CA LYS A 95 19.94 14.35 20.96
C LYS A 95 20.87 13.30 21.53
N PRO A 96 20.47 12.59 22.60
CA PRO A 96 21.22 11.44 23.04
C PRO A 96 21.42 10.45 21.89
N GLY A 97 22.60 9.85 21.82
CA GLY A 97 22.91 8.86 20.79
C GLY A 97 21.89 7.71 20.79
N PRO A 98 21.66 7.05 19.63
CA PRO A 98 20.86 5.83 19.59
C PRO A 98 21.41 4.82 20.60
N GLY A 99 20.58 4.40 21.58
CA GLY A 99 20.98 3.49 22.66
C GLY A 99 21.31 4.16 24.01
N PHE A 100 21.11 5.47 24.17
CA PHE A 100 21.21 6.12 25.49
C PHE A 100 19.92 5.97 26.30
N GLU A 101 20.00 5.28 27.44
CA GLU A 101 18.88 4.98 28.34
C GLU A 101 18.86 5.86 29.61
N GLY A 102 19.45 7.07 29.56
CA GLY A 102 19.35 8.03 30.67
C GLY A 102 20.32 7.81 31.83
N GLY A 103 21.35 6.98 31.66
CA GLY A 103 22.32 6.61 32.70
C GLY A 103 22.16 5.17 33.20
N GLN A 104 21.06 4.51 32.84
CA GLN A 104 20.89 3.07 33.01
C GLN A 104 21.90 2.29 32.15
N THR A 105 22.27 1.09 32.62
CA THR A 105 23.05 0.13 31.83
C THR A 105 22.28 -0.25 30.55
N PRO A 106 22.82 0.03 29.34
CA PRO A 106 22.09 -0.19 28.11
C PRO A 106 21.74 -1.66 27.87
N LEU A 107 20.63 -1.90 27.19
CA LEU A 107 20.13 -3.25 26.86
C LEU A 107 21.19 -4.16 26.22
N MET A 108 22.03 -3.60 25.35
CA MET A 108 23.12 -4.32 24.66
C MET A 108 24.22 -4.84 25.61
N ARG A 109 24.29 -4.33 26.84
CA ARG A 109 25.22 -4.76 27.89
C ARG A 109 24.55 -5.64 28.94
N VAL A 110 23.24 -5.46 29.17
CA VAL A 110 22.47 -6.28 30.12
C VAL A 110 22.46 -7.74 29.69
N PHE A 111 22.29 -8.00 28.39
CA PHE A 111 22.26 -9.36 27.86
C PHE A 111 23.63 -9.78 27.31
N PRO A 112 24.06 -11.02 27.58
CA PRO A 112 25.29 -11.54 26.98
C PRO A 112 25.11 -11.71 25.47
N LYS A 113 26.19 -11.52 24.71
CA LYS A 113 26.24 -11.91 23.30
C LYS A 113 26.16 -13.44 23.23
N ARG A 114 25.17 -13.98 22.54
CA ARG A 114 24.96 -15.44 22.42
C ARG A 114 25.38 -15.95 21.05
N GLY A 115 26.04 -17.10 21.03
CA GLY A 115 26.42 -17.83 19.82
C GLY A 115 27.57 -17.18 19.04
N PHE A 116 27.77 -17.68 17.82
CA PHE A 116 28.74 -17.16 16.86
C PHE A 116 28.11 -17.24 15.45
N LYS A 117 28.60 -16.42 14.51
CA LYS A 117 28.20 -16.52 13.10
C LYS A 117 29.10 -17.54 12.40
N ASN A 118 28.54 -18.63 11.89
CA ASN A 118 29.29 -19.64 11.14
C ASN A 118 29.76 -19.06 9.79
N ALA A 119 31.07 -18.94 9.59
CA ALA A 119 31.67 -18.44 8.35
C ALA A 119 31.58 -19.43 7.18
N HIS A 120 31.39 -20.72 7.47
CA HIS A 120 31.31 -21.79 6.47
C HIS A 120 29.87 -22.15 6.09
N ALA A 121 28.87 -21.48 6.66
CA ALA A 121 27.48 -21.71 6.32
C ALA A 121 27.23 -21.35 4.84
N ARG A 122 26.69 -22.31 4.08
CA ARG A 122 26.28 -22.08 2.68
C ARG A 122 24.89 -21.45 2.69
N ASP A 123 24.76 -20.26 2.12
CA ASP A 123 23.47 -19.58 1.89
C ASP A 123 22.82 -20.20 0.64
N LEU A 124 21.90 -21.15 0.85
CA LEU A 124 21.18 -21.83 -0.22
C LEU A 124 19.79 -21.23 -0.37
N GLN A 125 19.36 -20.97 -1.61
CA GLN A 125 18.02 -20.49 -1.87
C GLN A 125 17.01 -21.66 -1.78
N PRO A 126 15.99 -21.59 -0.89
CA PRO A 126 14.96 -22.61 -0.82
C PRO A 126 14.08 -22.57 -2.08
N LEU A 127 13.79 -23.74 -2.63
CA LEU A 127 12.91 -23.91 -3.77
C LEU A 127 11.82 -24.94 -3.43
N ASN A 128 10.57 -24.46 -3.40
CA ASN A 128 9.41 -25.30 -3.07
C ASN A 128 8.85 -25.97 -4.34
N LEU A 129 8.28 -27.17 -4.15
CA LEU A 129 7.69 -27.97 -5.24
C LEU A 129 6.51 -27.27 -5.92
N ASP A 130 5.67 -26.57 -5.15
CA ASP A 130 4.52 -25.83 -5.70
C ASP A 130 4.95 -24.79 -6.75
N LYS A 131 6.09 -24.15 -6.52
CA LYS A 131 6.67 -23.18 -7.44
C LYS A 131 7.15 -23.87 -8.71
N ILE A 132 7.80 -25.03 -8.60
CA ILE A 132 8.22 -25.82 -9.76
C ILE A 132 6.99 -26.23 -10.58
N GLN A 133 5.95 -26.74 -9.92
CA GLN A 133 4.71 -27.15 -10.57
C GLN A 133 4.05 -26.00 -11.33
N HIS A 134 4.00 -24.80 -10.74
CA HIS A 134 3.46 -23.62 -11.41
C HIS A 134 4.26 -23.25 -12.69
N TRP A 135 5.59 -23.41 -12.67
CA TRP A 135 6.43 -23.13 -13.84
C TRP A 135 6.31 -24.18 -14.94
N ILE A 136 6.03 -25.43 -14.58
CA ILE A 136 5.69 -26.49 -15.54
C ILE A 136 4.32 -26.19 -16.18
N ASN A 137 3.33 -25.84 -15.36
CA ASN A 137 1.97 -25.53 -15.85
C ASN A 137 1.94 -24.30 -16.76
N THR A 138 2.80 -23.32 -16.53
CA THR A 138 2.95 -22.14 -17.40
C THR A 138 3.80 -22.41 -18.65
N GLY A 139 4.34 -23.63 -18.81
CA GLY A 139 5.15 -24.02 -19.97
C GLY A 139 6.55 -23.41 -19.99
N ARG A 140 7.02 -22.86 -18.87
CA ARG A 140 8.37 -22.27 -18.76
C ARG A 140 9.43 -23.29 -18.39
N LEU A 141 9.03 -24.43 -17.83
CA LEU A 141 9.88 -25.58 -17.55
C LEU A 141 9.34 -26.82 -18.24
N ASP A 142 10.24 -27.54 -18.92
CA ASP A 142 9.94 -28.81 -19.57
C ASP A 142 10.17 -29.96 -18.58
N ALA A 143 9.09 -30.68 -18.24
CA ALA A 143 9.14 -31.81 -17.31
C ALA A 143 9.73 -33.08 -17.94
N SER A 144 9.82 -33.15 -19.27
CA SER A 144 10.38 -34.31 -19.97
C SER A 144 11.91 -34.36 -19.92
N LYS A 145 12.57 -33.23 -19.63
CA LYS A 145 14.02 -33.11 -19.52
C LYS A 145 14.49 -33.08 -18.06
N PRO A 146 15.74 -33.48 -17.77
CA PRO A 146 16.28 -33.37 -16.43
C PRO A 146 16.34 -31.90 -15.96
N ILE A 147 15.69 -31.61 -14.84
CA ILE A 147 15.65 -30.28 -14.22
C ILE A 147 16.95 -30.05 -13.43
N THR A 148 17.92 -29.39 -14.07
CA THR A 148 19.22 -29.01 -13.47
C THR A 148 19.21 -27.56 -12.98
N LEU A 149 20.20 -27.17 -12.17
CA LEU A 149 20.39 -25.78 -11.72
C LEU A 149 20.43 -24.78 -12.90
N LYS A 150 21.03 -25.17 -14.03
CA LYS A 150 21.06 -24.37 -15.25
C LYS A 150 19.66 -24.14 -15.81
N SER A 151 18.85 -25.21 -15.94
CA SER A 151 17.47 -25.09 -16.44
C SER A 151 16.58 -24.21 -15.56
N ILE A 152 16.78 -24.26 -14.24
CA ILE A 152 16.08 -23.43 -13.25
C ILE A 152 16.48 -21.95 -13.39
N TYR A 153 17.76 -21.69 -13.63
CA TYR A 153 18.29 -20.35 -13.84
C TYR A 153 17.78 -19.74 -15.15
N ASP A 154 17.86 -20.48 -16.26
CA ASP A 154 17.40 -20.05 -17.58
C ASP A 154 15.88 -19.74 -17.57
N ALA A 155 15.10 -20.53 -16.82
CA ALA A 155 13.67 -20.30 -16.61
C ALA A 155 13.33 -19.13 -15.66
N ASN A 156 14.34 -18.44 -15.12
CA ASN A 156 14.21 -17.38 -14.11
C ASN A 156 13.44 -17.80 -12.85
N LEU A 157 13.51 -19.09 -12.48
CA LEU A 157 12.84 -19.62 -11.29
C LEU A 157 13.60 -19.24 -10.01
N VAL A 158 14.93 -19.20 -10.10
CA VAL A 158 15.88 -18.82 -9.04
C VAL A 158 16.83 -17.78 -9.63
N LYS A 159 17.23 -16.79 -8.82
CA LYS A 159 18.25 -15.81 -9.19
C LYS A 159 19.49 -16.08 -8.36
N PHE A 160 20.66 -16.12 -9.00
CA PHE A 160 21.89 -16.09 -8.22
C PHE A 160 21.96 -14.76 -7.48
N LYS A 161 22.31 -14.84 -6.22
CA LYS A 161 22.69 -13.66 -5.46
C LYS A 161 24.12 -13.36 -5.89
N ASP A 162 24.28 -12.41 -6.80
CA ASP A 162 25.59 -11.88 -7.12
C ASP A 162 26.17 -11.30 -5.81
N GLY A 163 27.32 -11.82 -5.41
CA GLY A 163 28.06 -11.37 -4.24
C GLY A 163 28.66 -9.99 -4.46
#